data_AF-A0A2H9NWU7-F1
#
_entry.id   AF-A0A2H9NWU7-F1
#
_cell.length_a   1.000
_cell.length_b   1.000
_cell.length_c   1.000
_cell.angle_alpha   90.00
_cell.angle_beta   90.00
_cell.angle_gamma   90.00
#
_symmetry.space_group_name_H-M   'P 1'
#
loop_
_entity.id
_entity.type
_entity.pdbx_description
1 polymer ?
#
loop_
_entity_poly.entity_id
_entity_poly.type
_entity_poly.pdbx_seq_one_letter_code
_entity_poly.pdbx_strand_id
1 'polypeptide(L)' 'MVVAVLSELLTQSEIEEMPLSSFRVEDFSREPKPRISGGARGERGAASRGSVKAVTYHELSVKEDYGTCTIRVLLDI' A
#
# COMPACT_ATOMS: atom_id res chain seq x y z
N MET A 1 -8.31 6.00 -0.90
CA MET A 1 -7.44 5.61 -2.03
C MET A 1 -6.22 4.83 -1.57
N VAL A 2 -5.31 5.41 -0.77
CA VAL A 2 -4.09 4.70 -0.33
C VAL A 2 -4.39 3.45 0.48
N VAL A 3 -5.32 3.54 1.45
CA VAL A 3 -5.78 2.37 2.20
C VAL A 3 -6.29 1.27 1.27
N ALA A 4 -7.11 1.61 0.27
CA ALA A 4 -7.63 0.63 -0.69
C ALA A 4 -6.52 -0.05 -1.49
N VAL A 5 -5.52 0.70 -1.98
CA VAL A 5 -4.38 0.11 -2.72
C VAL A 5 -3.55 -0.78 -1.81
N LEU A 6 -3.26 -0.35 -0.59
CA LEU A 6 -2.51 -1.18 0.36
C LEU A 6 -3.28 -2.43 0.76
N SER A 7 -4.60 -2.35 0.93
CA SER A 7 -5.46 -3.52 1.17
C SER A 7 -5.44 -4.49 0.01
N GLU A 8 -5.55 -4.00 -1.23
CA GLU A 8 -5.48 -4.83 -2.43
C GLU A 8 -4.12 -5.52 -2.57
N LEU A 9 -3.03 -4.79 -2.32
CA LEU A 9 -1.68 -5.35 -2.31
C LEU A 9 -1.50 -6.41 -1.23
N LEU A 10 -2.07 -6.20 -0.04
CA LEU A 10 -2.05 -7.19 1.04
C LEU A 10 -2.80 -8.46 0.62
N THR A 11 -4.03 -8.32 0.10
CA THR A 11 -4.82 -9.45 -0.41
C THR A 11 -4.09 -10.20 -1.52
N GLN A 12 -3.48 -9.49 -2.48
CA GLN A 12 -2.70 -10.13 -3.55
C GLN A 12 -1.47 -10.86 -3.02
N SER A 13 -0.77 -10.27 -2.05
CA SER A 13 0.38 -10.89 -1.39
C SER A 13 0.01 -12.22 -0.71
N GLU A 14 -1.17 -12.29 -0.10
CA GLU A 14 -1.68 -13.50 0.55
C GLU A 14 -2.12 -14.56 -0.47
N ILE A 15 -2.86 -14.16 -1.51
CA ILE A 15 -3.33 -15.07 -2.57
C ILE A 15 -2.16 -15.71 -3.32
N GLU A 16 -1.13 -14.93 -3.64
CA GLU A 16 0.03 -15.39 -4.43
C GLU A 16 1.14 -16.01 -3.57
N GLU A 17 0.95 -16.05 -2.24
CA GLU A 17 1.98 -16.44 -1.26
C GLU A 17 3.32 -15.74 -1.52
N MET A 18 3.24 -14.46 -1.87
CA MET A 18 4.34 -13.67 -2.38
C MET A 18 4.45 -12.37 -1.59
N PRO A 19 5.20 -12.35 -0.48
CA PRO A 19 5.47 -11.14 0.27
C PRO A 19 6.02 -10.03 -0.63
N LEU A 20 5.36 -8.88 -0.58
CA LEU A 20 5.74 -7.72 -1.37
C LEU A 20 6.87 -6.94 -0.69
N SER A 21 7.89 -6.57 -1.46
CA SER A 21 9.05 -5.79 -0.99
C SER A 21 8.97 -4.32 -1.38
N SER A 22 8.28 -4.01 -2.48
CA SER A 22 8.13 -2.64 -2.96
C SER A 22 6.92 -2.48 -3.85
N PHE A 23 6.38 -1.26 -3.88
CA PHE A 23 5.37 -0.83 -4.82
C PHE A 23 5.83 0.48 -5.45
N ARG A 24 5.84 0.55 -6.77
CA ARG A 24 6.18 1.76 -7.52
C ARG A 24 4.89 2.37 -8.04
N VAL A 25 4.58 3.58 -7.59
CA VAL A 25 3.50 4.39 -8.16
C VAL A 25 3.92 4.87 -9.55
N GLU A 26 3.10 4.59 -10.55
CA GLU A 26 3.29 5.03 -11.94
C GLU A 26 2.29 6.11 -12.32
N ASP A 27 1.07 6.02 -11.81
CA ASP A 27 0.01 7.01 -12.01
C ASP A 27 -0.63 7.38 -10.68
N PHE A 28 -0.77 8.69 -10.46
CA PHE A 28 -1.44 9.27 -9.32
C PHE A 28 -2.31 10.42 -9.80
N SER A 29 -3.61 10.18 -9.90
CA SER A 29 -4.60 11.18 -10.30
C SER A 29 -5.54 11.50 -9.15
N ARG A 30 -5.89 12.78 -9.02
CA ARG A 30 -6.88 13.28 -8.06
C ARG A 30 -8.24 13.53 -8.71
N GLU A 31 -8.28 13.78 -10.02
CA GLU A 31 -9.48 14.12 -10.77
C GLU A 31 -9.48 13.50 -12.18
N PRO A 32 -10.64 13.15 -12.76
CA PRO A 32 -12.00 13.26 -12.22
C PRO A 32 -12.35 12.15 -11.21
N LYS A 33 -11.50 11.12 -11.08
CA LYS A 33 -11.62 10.07 -10.08
C LYS A 33 -10.26 9.81 -9.45
N PRO A 34 -10.13 9.86 -8.11
CA PRO A 34 -8.89 9.55 -7.44
C PRO A 34 -8.40 8.14 -7.77
N ARG A 35 -7.19 8.03 -8.30
CA ARG A 35 -6.55 6.73 -8.62
C ARG A 35 -5.06 6.74 -8.27
N ILE A 36 -4.61 5.62 -7.70
CA ILE A 36 -3.20 5.23 -7.65
C ILE A 36 -3.09 3.94 -8.46
N SER A 37 -2.15 3.87 -9.39
CA SER A 37 -1.75 2.60 -10.00
C SER A 37 -0.25 2.51 -10.17
N GLY A 38 0.23 1.28 -10.31
CA GLY A 38 1.64 1.00 -10.40
C GLY A 38 1.96 -0.49 -10.33
N GLY A 39 3.24 -0.80 -10.24
CA GLY A 39 3.75 -2.16 -10.17
C GLY A 39 4.24 -2.54 -8.78
N ALA A 40 3.85 -3.72 -8.32
CA ALA A 40 4.39 -4.34 -7.10
C ALA A 40 5.52 -5.31 -7.45
N ARG A 41 6.50 -5.46 -6.55
CA ARG A 41 7.51 -6.52 -6.60
C ARG A 41 7.48 -7.30 -5.30
N GLY A 42 7.65 -8.61 -5.42
CA GLY A 42 7.74 -9.54 -4.31
C GLY A 42 8.53 -10.79 -4.74
N GLU A 43 8.80 -11.67 -3.78
CA GLU A 43 9.51 -12.93 -4.01
C GLU A 43 8.70 -14.07 -3.38
N ARG A 44 8.39 -15.10 -4.18
CA ARG A 44 7.63 -16.27 -3.70
C ARG A 44 8.49 -17.08 -2.73
N GLY A 45 7.87 -17.52 -1.63
CA GLY A 45 8.55 -18.32 -0.60
C GLY A 45 9.56 -17.53 0.26
N ALA A 46 9.67 -16.22 0.07
CA ALA A 46 10.43 -15.38 0.97
C ALA A 46 9.77 -15.38 2.37
N ALA A 47 10.60 -15.38 3.41
CA ALA A 47 10.10 -15.28 4.77
C ALA A 47 9.54 -13.87 5.02
N SER A 48 8.23 -13.77 5.31
CA SER A 48 7.68 -12.52 5.81
C SER A 48 8.19 -12.24 7.22
N ARG A 49 8.58 -10.99 7.50
CA ARG A 49 9.04 -10.57 8.84
C ARG A 49 7.90 -10.36 9.84
N GLY A 50 6.65 -10.48 9.40
CA GLY A 50 5.45 -10.37 10.22
C GLY A 50 4.19 -10.61 9.37
N SER A 51 3.07 -10.90 10.03
CA SER A 51 1.76 -10.95 9.37
C SER A 51 1.05 -9.63 9.65
N VAL A 52 0.68 -8.92 8.59
CA VAL A 52 -0.23 -7.77 8.68
C VAL A 52 -1.62 -8.34 8.45
N LYS A 53 -2.52 -8.18 9.40
CA LYS A 53 -3.91 -8.67 9.31
C LYS A 53 -4.79 -7.75 8.50
N ALA A 54 -4.60 -6.44 8.65
CA ALA A 54 -5.44 -5.46 7.99
C ALA A 54 -4.74 -4.11 7.81
N VAL A 55 -5.09 -3.44 6.71
CA VAL A 55 -4.84 -2.02 6.52
C VAL A 55 -6.10 -1.27 6.89
N THR A 56 -6.01 -0.39 7.89
CA THR A 56 -7.19 0.32 8.40
C THR A 56 -7.06 1.84 8.25
N TYR A 57 -8.15 2.55 8.50
CA TYR A 57 -8.16 4.01 8.56
C TYR A 57 -7.70 4.55 9.93
N HIS A 58 -7.35 3.69 10.89
CA HIS A 58 -6.87 4.12 12.19
C HIS A 58 -5.57 4.91 12.04
N GLU A 59 -5.56 6.11 12.61
CA GLU A 59 -4.43 7.06 12.53
C GLU A 59 -3.94 7.37 11.10
N LEU A 60 -4.82 7.29 10.09
CA LEU A 60 -4.48 7.74 8.75
C LEU A 60 -4.16 9.24 8.78
N SER A 61 -2.93 9.60 8.43
CA SER A 61 -2.51 10.99 8.32
C SER A 61 -1.93 11.24 6.93
N VAL A 62 -2.41 12.30 6.29
CA VAL A 62 -1.88 12.80 5.01
C VAL A 62 -1.39 14.21 5.27
N LYS A 63 -0.10 14.45 5.02
CA LYS A 63 0.52 15.78 5.13
C LYS A 63 1.13 16.15 3.80
N GLU A 64 0.82 17.36 3.34
CA GLU A 64 1.42 17.95 2.15
C GLU A 64 2.32 19.10 2.59
N ASP A 65 3.63 18.92 2.45
CA ASP A 65 4.64 19.91 2.81
C ASP A 65 5.63 20.07 1.65
N TYR A 66 5.87 21.31 1.23
CA TYR A 66 6.85 21.65 0.18
C TYR A 66 6.72 20.82 -1.12
N GLY A 67 5.48 20.57 -1.56
CA GLY A 67 5.20 19.78 -2.77
C GLY A 67 5.40 18.26 -2.59
N THR A 68 5.72 17.81 -1.38
CA THR A 68 5.84 16.39 -1.03
C THR A 68 4.59 15.95 -0.26
N CYS A 69 4.02 14.81 -0.64
CA CYS A 69 2.91 14.20 0.09
C CYS A 69 3.45 13.05 0.95
N THR A 70 3.30 13.16 2.26
CA THR A 70 3.65 12.12 3.22
C THR A 70 2.38 11.48 3.75
N ILE A 71 2.30 10.16 3.67
CA ILE A 71 1.14 9.39 4.13
C ILE A 71 1.60 8.44 5.22
N ARG A 72 0.94 8.52 6.37
CA ARG A 72 1.16 7.63 7.50
C ARG A 72 -0.07 6.76 7.68
N VAL A 73 0.14 5.45 7.73
CA VAL A 73 -0.89 4.44 7.94
C VAL A 73 -0.43 3.54 9.09
N LEU A 74 -1.33 3.26 10.03
CA LEU A 74 -1.09 2.25 11.05
C LEU A 74 -1.62 0.91 10.56
N LEU A 75 -0.75 -0.09 10.56
CA LEU A 75 -1.08 -1.46 10.15
C LEU A 75 -1.47 -2.28 11.37
N ASP A 76 -2.52 -3.10 11.23
CA ASP A 76 -2.90 -4.09 12.23
C ASP A 76 -2.14 -5.39 12.00
N ILE A 77 -1.54 -5.95 13.06
CA ILE A 77 -0.66 -7.13 13.02
C ILE A 77 -1.26 -8.31 13.77
#